data_AF-A0A842ZLJ4-F1
#
_entry.id   AF-A0A842ZLJ4-F1
#
_cell.length_a   1.000
_cell.length_b   1.000
_cell.length_c   1.000
_cell.angle_alpha   90.00
_cell.angle_beta   90.00
_cell.angle_gamma   90.00
#
_symmetry.space_group_name_H-M   'P 1'
#
loop_
_entity.id
_entity.type
_entity.pdbx_description
1 polymer ?
#
loop_
_entity_poly.entity_id
_entity_poly.type
_entity_poly.pdbx_seq_one_letter_code
_entity_poly.pdbx_strand_id
1 'polypeptide(L)'
;MRSDSVVSSYKDDQGYIRIYDPSNPCSDSKGYIYEHRKKVAEKLREEDPEHPALDFQGCLRPEYMVHHKDEDKSNNEETNLKLKKETGHKSHHFMVNNPHPEERDELGRFV
;
A
#
# COMPACT_ATOMS: atom_id res chain seq x y z
N MET A 1 -22.90 18.48 -9.85
CA MET A 1 -23.03 18.14 -8.42
C MET A 1 -22.04 17.03 -8.15
N ARG A 2 -20.93 17.31 -7.46
CA ARG A 2 -19.95 16.28 -7.09
C ARG A 2 -20.51 15.59 -5.85
N SER A 3 -20.91 14.33 -5.99
CA SER A 3 -21.35 13.51 -4.87
C SER A 3 -20.14 13.29 -3.98
N ASP A 4 -20.13 13.95 -2.82
CA ASP A 4 -19.21 13.66 -1.73
C ASP A 4 -19.42 12.18 -1.36
N SER A 5 -18.54 11.34 -1.89
CA SER A 5 -18.54 9.92 -1.59
C SER A 5 -18.27 9.83 -0.10
N VAL A 6 -19.24 9.31 0.67
CA VAL A 6 -19.03 8.99 2.07
C VAL A 6 -17.89 7.99 2.10
N VAL A 7 -16.70 8.46 2.43
CA VAL A 7 -15.52 7.61 2.56
C VAL A 7 -15.77 6.72 3.77
N SER A 8 -16.23 5.50 3.53
CA SER A 8 -16.42 4.52 4.59
C SER A 8 -15.05 4.19 5.16
N SER A 9 -14.83 4.51 6.43
CA SER A 9 -13.60 4.18 7.15
C SER A 9 -13.90 3.57 8.50
N TYR A 10 -13.00 2.73 9.00
CA TYR A 10 -13.09 2.15 10.34
C TYR A 10 -11.70 2.00 10.95
N LYS A 11 -11.65 1.96 12.29
CA LYS A 11 -10.44 1.64 13.06
C LYS A 11 -10.38 0.13 13.26
N ASP A 12 -9.28 -0.51 12.87
CA ASP A 12 -9.08 -1.94 13.13
C ASP A 12 -8.73 -2.21 14.60
N ASP A 13 -8.65 -3.49 14.96
CA ASP A 13 -8.29 -3.96 16.30
C ASP A 13 -6.87 -3.54 16.73
N GLN A 14 -6.00 -3.25 15.76
CA GLN A 14 -4.64 -2.77 15.97
C GLN A 14 -4.56 -1.25 16.12
N GLY A 15 -5.66 -0.54 15.91
CA GLY A 15 -5.77 0.91 16.04
C GLY A 15 -5.47 1.69 14.75
N TYR A 16 -5.29 1.04 13.61
CA TYR A 16 -5.08 1.71 12.33
C TYR A 16 -6.41 2.06 11.65
N ILE A 17 -6.43 3.19 10.94
CA ILE A 17 -7.57 3.58 10.11
C ILE A 17 -7.50 2.88 8.75
N ARG A 18 -8.59 2.20 8.38
CA ARG A 18 -8.79 1.58 7.07
C ARG A 18 -9.86 2.34 6.31
N ILE A 19 -9.55 2.73 5.08
CA ILE A 19 -10.43 3.49 4.19
C ILE A 19 -10.92 2.55 3.09
N TYR A 20 -12.22 2.55 2.84
CA TYR A 20 -12.80 1.88 1.66
C TYR A 20 -12.56 2.74 0.42
N ASP A 21 -11.74 2.21 -0.49
CA ASP A 21 -11.37 2.83 -1.76
C ASP A 21 -11.14 1.71 -2.80
N PRO A 22 -12.21 1.03 -3.26
CA PRO A 22 -12.08 -0.16 -4.13
C PRO A 22 -11.48 0.14 -5.50
N SER A 23 -11.43 1.42 -5.90
CA SER A 23 -10.81 1.87 -7.15
C SER A 23 -9.31 2.11 -7.02
N ASN A 24 -8.78 2.15 -5.79
CA ASN A 24 -7.36 2.37 -5.55
C ASN A 24 -6.57 1.07 -5.79
N PRO A 25 -5.53 1.08 -6.63
CA PRO A 25 -4.73 -0.12 -6.91
C PRO A 25 -4.04 -0.68 -5.67
N CYS A 26 -3.83 0.15 -4.64
CA CYS A 26 -3.18 -0.22 -3.40
C CYS A 26 -4.16 -0.78 -2.34
N SER A 27 -5.45 -0.90 -2.68
CA SER A 27 -6.45 -1.51 -1.81
C SER A 27 -6.34 -3.02 -1.78
N ASP A 28 -6.73 -3.61 -0.65
CA ASP A 28 -6.79 -5.07 -0.51
C ASP A 28 -7.94 -5.68 -1.33
N SER A 29 -8.04 -7.02 -1.30
CA SER A 29 -9.13 -7.77 -1.97
C SER A 29 -10.55 -7.39 -1.52
N LYS A 30 -10.70 -6.67 -0.40
CA LYS A 30 -11.99 -6.19 0.12
C LYS A 30 -12.21 -4.71 -0.23
N GLY A 31 -11.30 -4.08 -0.97
CA GLY A 31 -11.36 -2.67 -1.36
C GLY A 31 -10.90 -1.72 -0.26
N TYR A 32 -10.16 -2.17 0.76
CA TYR A 32 -9.69 -1.33 1.85
C TYR A 32 -8.18 -1.07 1.80
N ILE A 33 -7.79 0.15 2.11
CA ILE A 33 -6.40 0.60 2.23
C ILE A 33 -6.12 1.21 3.60
N TYR A 34 -4.91 1.04 4.12
CA TYR A 34 -4.46 1.75 5.32
C TYR A 34 -4.24 3.23 5.04
N GLU A 35 -4.91 4.12 5.78
CA GLU A 35 -4.83 5.57 5.55
C GLU A 35 -3.40 6.09 5.62
N HIS A 36 -2.62 5.66 6.63
CA HIS A 36 -1.23 6.09 6.78
C HIS A 36 -0.36 5.69 5.59
N ARG A 37 -0.60 4.52 4.97
CA ARG A 37 0.12 4.11 3.76
C ARG A 37 -0.32 4.93 2.56
N LYS A 38 -1.63 5.18 2.44
CA LYS A 38 -2.21 5.98 1.35
C LYS A 38 -1.60 7.38 1.31
N LYS A 39 -1.59 8.09 2.44
CA LYS A 39 -1.06 9.46 2.53
C LYS A 39 0.42 9.54 2.18
N VAL A 40 1.23 8.60 2.66
CA VAL A 40 2.66 8.59 2.32
C VAL A 40 2.90 8.23 0.85
N ALA A 41 2.11 7.32 0.27
CA ALA A 41 2.19 7.02 -1.16
C ALA A 41 1.79 8.23 -2.02
N GLU A 42 0.70 8.92 -1.67
CA GLU A 42 0.24 10.15 -2.33
C GLU A 42 1.33 11.22 -2.34
N LYS A 43 1.91 11.48 -1.17
CA LYS A 43 3.00 12.43 -1.00
C LYS A 43 4.21 12.08 -1.84
N LEU A 44 4.67 10.82 -1.81
CA LEU A 44 5.81 10.40 -2.63
C LEU A 44 5.51 10.54 -4.11
N ARG A 45 4.30 10.22 -4.59
CA ARG A 45 3.95 10.40 -6.01
C ARG A 45 4.00 11.87 -6.44
N GLU A 46 3.72 12.80 -5.53
CA GLU A 46 3.79 14.24 -5.79
C GLU A 46 5.23 14.78 -5.72
N GLU A 47 5.99 14.38 -4.69
CA GLU A 47 7.33 14.93 -4.41
C GLU A 47 8.47 14.20 -5.13
N ASP A 48 8.39 12.87 -5.24
CA ASP A 48 9.43 11.98 -5.81
C ASP A 48 8.80 10.70 -6.40
N PRO A 49 8.19 10.78 -7.60
CA PRO A 49 7.48 9.64 -8.20
C PRO A 49 8.39 8.45 -8.55
N GLU A 50 9.71 8.66 -8.63
CA GLU A 50 10.69 7.59 -8.88
C GLU A 50 11.25 7.00 -7.57
N HIS A 51 10.75 7.43 -6.41
CA HIS A 51 11.23 6.98 -5.12
C HIS A 51 11.19 5.45 -5.01
N PRO A 52 12.26 4.78 -4.54
CA PRO A 52 12.35 3.30 -4.53
C PRO A 52 11.33 2.61 -3.62
N ALA A 53 10.61 3.37 -2.79
CA ALA A 53 9.50 2.85 -1.99
C ALA A 53 8.20 2.69 -2.77
N LEU A 54 8.08 3.26 -3.97
CA LEU A 54 6.91 3.10 -4.82
C LEU A 54 7.10 1.92 -5.79
N ASP A 55 6.04 1.17 -6.02
CA ASP A 55 5.95 0.20 -7.12
C ASP A 55 5.46 0.88 -8.41
N PHE A 56 5.26 0.08 -9.47
CA PHE A 56 4.82 0.58 -10.77
C PHE A 56 3.37 1.09 -10.78
N GLN A 57 2.57 0.80 -9.74
CA GLN A 57 1.22 1.32 -9.56
C GLN A 57 1.21 2.56 -8.66
N GLY A 58 2.37 3.00 -8.19
CA GLY A 58 2.50 4.09 -7.25
C GLY A 58 2.05 3.71 -5.83
N CYS A 59 2.05 2.43 -5.49
CA CYS A 59 1.79 1.92 -4.15
C CYS A 59 3.08 1.79 -3.34
N LEU A 60 2.99 1.97 -2.02
CA LEU A 60 4.11 1.68 -1.16
C LEU A 60 4.43 0.18 -1.19
N ARG A 61 5.68 -0.14 -1.50
CA ARG A 61 6.21 -1.49 -1.46
C ARG A 61 6.19 -2.06 -0.03
N PRO A 62 6.06 -3.39 0.13
CA PRO A 62 5.96 -4.03 1.44
C PRO A 62 7.22 -3.87 2.30
N GLU A 63 8.41 -3.71 1.70
CA GLU A 63 9.69 -3.51 2.41
C GLU A 63 9.78 -2.13 3.08
N TYR A 64 8.80 -1.26 2.85
CA TYR A 64 8.74 0.06 3.45
C TYR A 64 7.58 0.15 4.45
N MET A 65 7.94 0.44 5.69
CA MET A 65 7.03 0.65 6.80
C MET A 65 6.79 2.13 7.03
N VAL A 66 5.59 2.47 7.47
CA VAL A 66 5.23 3.82 7.87
C VAL A 66 5.06 3.80 9.38
N HIS A 67 5.84 4.64 10.07
CA HIS A 67 5.81 4.81 11.51
C HIS A 67 5.09 6.10 11.88
N HIS A 68 4.25 6.03 12.91
CA HIS A 68 3.70 7.19 13.62
C HIS A 68 4.71 7.68 14.66
N LYS A 69 5.04 8.97 14.65
CA LYS A 69 6.06 9.55 15.56
C LYS A 69 5.53 9.69 16.99
N ASP A 70 4.24 9.92 17.15
CA ASP A 70 3.55 10.08 18.44
C ASP A 70 2.96 8.76 18.99
N GLU A 71 3.20 7.64 18.32
CA GLU A 71 2.64 6.31 18.64
C GLU A 71 1.11 6.20 18.55
N ASP A 72 0.40 7.27 18.18
CA ASP A 72 -1.03 7.25 17.91
C ASP A 72 -1.29 6.84 16.45
N LYS A 73 -1.69 5.58 16.27
CA LYS A 73 -1.99 4.97 14.97
C LYS A 73 -3.20 5.57 14.25
N SER A 74 -4.01 6.38 14.94
CA SER A 74 -5.07 7.18 14.32
C SER A 74 -4.62 8.57 13.87
N ASN A 75 -3.47 9.08 14.34
CA ASN A 75 -2.95 10.37 13.90
C ASN A 75 -2.21 10.25 12.57
N ASN A 76 -2.95 10.31 11.48
CA ASN A 76 -2.41 10.18 10.12
C ASN A 76 -2.01 11.54 9.51
N GLU A 77 -1.70 12.55 10.30
CA GLU A 77 -1.12 13.80 9.79
C GLU A 77 0.25 13.54 9.16
N GLU A 78 0.54 14.15 8.00
CA GLU A 78 1.79 13.89 7.27
C GLU A 78 3.04 14.16 8.11
N THR A 79 2.98 15.20 8.94
CA THR A 79 4.07 15.58 9.85
C THR A 79 4.31 14.54 10.94
N ASN A 80 3.31 13.69 11.23
CA ASN A 80 3.41 12.60 12.18
C ASN A 80 3.89 11.27 11.56
N LEU A 81 3.89 11.15 10.24
CA LEU A 81 4.28 9.92 9.55
C LEU A 81 5.78 9.93 9.18
N LYS A 82 6.42 8.76 9.26
CA LYS A 82 7.81 8.56 8.84
C LYS A 82 7.96 7.25 8.10
N LEU A 83 8.38 7.32 6.84
CA LEU A 83 8.76 6.15 6.06
C LEU A 83 10.10 5.59 6.57
N LYS A 84 10.19 4.27 6.73
CA LYS A 84 11.42 3.53 7.02
C LYS A 84 11.49 2.30 6.13
N LYS A 85 12.69 2.01 5.62
CA LYS A 85 12.98 0.72 4.99
C LYS A 85 13.15 -0.32 6.09
N GLU A 86 12.40 -1.41 6.03
CA GLU A 86 12.56 -2.53 6.94
C GLU A 86 13.90 -3.21 6.61
N THR A 87 14.86 -3.16 7.54
CA THR A 87 16.19 -3.77 7.36
C THR A 87 16.22 -5.24 7.79
N GLY A 88 15.07 -5.81 8.20
CA GLY A 88 14.91 -7.22 8.56
C GLY A 88 13.85 -7.87 7.68
N HIS A 89 14.18 -9.01 7.07
CA HIS A 89 13.25 -9.81 6.28
C HIS A 89 11.95 -10.12 7.04
N LYS A 90 10.83 -9.55 6.58
CA LYS A 90 9.53 -10.22 6.55
C LYS A 90 8.89 -10.08 5.17
N SER A 91 9.61 -10.52 4.15
CA SER A 91 9.05 -10.94 2.87
C SER A 91 8.24 -12.23 3.06
N HIS A 92 7.13 -12.14 3.78
CA HIS A 92 6.11 -13.20 3.84
C HIS A 92 4.77 -12.56 3.52
N HIS A 93 4.12 -13.08 2.48
CA HIS A 93 2.84 -12.65 1.89
C HIS A 93 2.91 -11.62 0.74
N PHE A 94 3.82 -11.84 -0.21
CA PHE A 94 3.47 -11.76 -1.63
C PHE A 94 3.77 -13.12 -2.29
N MET A 95 3.01 -14.16 -1.90
CA MET A 95 2.79 -15.27 -2.83
C MET A 95 1.75 -14.78 -3.85
N VAL A 96 2.18 -13.91 -4.74
CA VAL A 96 1.57 -13.86 -6.07
C VAL A 96 2.30 -14.94 -6.83
N ASN A 97 1.55 -15.93 -7.28
CA ASN A 97 1.98 -17.01 -8.15
C ASN A 97 2.96 -16.46 -9.20
N ASN A 98 4.24 -16.72 -9.01
CA ASN A 98 5.23 -16.57 -10.06
C ASN A 98 5.28 -17.95 -10.72
N PRO A 99 4.52 -18.23 -11.81
CA PRO A 99 4.81 -19.43 -12.57
C PRO A 99 6.26 -19.33 -13.03
N HIS A 100 7.02 -20.39 -12.78
CA HIS A 100 8.40 -20.54 -13.19
C HIS A 100 8.48 -20.23 -14.70
N PRO A 101 9.46 -19.45 -15.19
CA PRO A 101 9.54 -19.06 -16.61
C PRO A 101 9.78 -20.23 -17.58
N GLU A 102 9.82 -21.47 -17.09
CA GLU A 102 10.05 -22.68 -17.87
C GLU A 102 8.77 -23.46 -18.22
N GLU A 103 7.59 -22.99 -17.80
CA GLU A 103 6.29 -23.66 -18.04
C GLU A 103 5.42 -22.96 -19.10
N ARG A 104 6.04 -22.22 -20.03
CA ARG A 104 5.34 -21.63 -21.18
C ARG A 104 6.00 -22.03 -22.48
N ASP A 105 5.20 -22.41 -23.47
CA ASP A 105 5.68 -22.63 -24.84
C ASP A 105 6.07 -21.30 -25.50
N GLU A 106 6.70 -21.35 -26.68
CA GLU A 106 7.11 -20.17 -27.47
C GLU A 106 5.93 -19.28 -27.89
N LEU A 107 4.68 -19.70 -27.65
CA LEU A 107 3.45 -18.97 -27.92
C LEU A 107 2.73 -18.48 -26.64
N GLY A 108 3.37 -18.63 -25.47
CA GLY A 108 2.91 -18.11 -24.19
C GLY A 108 1.77 -18.90 -23.53
N ARG A 109 1.49 -20.13 -23.98
CA ARG A 109 0.47 -21.01 -23.39
C ARG A 109 1.05 -21.81 -22.23
N PHE A 110 0.21 -22.10 -21.22
CA PHE A 110 0.60 -22.98 -20.12
C PHE A 110 0.67 -24.43 -20.63
N VAL A 111 1.80 -25.10 -20.37
CA VAL A 111 2.03 -26.52 -20.66
C VAL A 111 1.82 -27.40 -19.43
#